data_AF-A0A667X529-F1
#
_entry.id   AF-A0A667X529-F1
#
_cell.length_a   1.000
_cell.length_b   1.000
_cell.length_c   1.000
_cell.angle_alpha   90.00
_cell.angle_beta   90.00
_cell.angle_gamma   90.00
#
_symmetry.space_group_name_H-M   'P 1'
#
loop_
_entity.id
_entity.type
_entity.pdbx_description
1 polymer ?
#
loop_
_entity_poly.entity_id
_entity_poly.type
_entity_poly.pdbx_seq_one_letter_code
_entity_poly.pdbx_strand_id
1 'polypeptide(L)'
;LPGTQPTALAHCNVDCTSENTDCVVVKKRLVKLVVNFLFYFKTDEEEPLGALLLEQCRVEREDSQVFSIAFLDEAERKYLFECDSEEQCVEWIDSIIKASYEFMRKNLIFYRTEIHRLTGKDPLEQYGILDETRFQVSNGLPLMPKDTSSM
;
A
#
# COMPACT_ATOMS: atom_id res chain seq x y z
N LEU A 1 4.24 -10.92 -14.15
CA LEU A 1 4.29 -12.36 -13.78
C LEU A 1 2.86 -12.87 -13.70
N PRO A 2 2.48 -13.89 -14.48
CA PRO A 2 1.19 -14.55 -14.32
C PRO A 2 1.27 -15.45 -13.08
N GLY A 3 0.43 -15.21 -12.05
CA GLY A 3 0.26 -16.15 -10.95
C GLY A 3 0.60 -15.67 -9.52
N THR A 4 0.81 -14.38 -9.26
CA THR A 4 0.82 -13.93 -7.86
C THR A 4 -0.62 -14.01 -7.32
N GLN A 5 -0.87 -15.00 -6.45
CA GLN A 5 -2.14 -15.12 -5.73
C GLN A 5 -2.37 -13.81 -4.94
N PRO A 6 -3.59 -13.25 -4.96
CA PRO A 6 -3.85 -12.05 -4.18
C PRO A 6 -3.66 -12.33 -2.70
N THR A 7 -3.11 -11.34 -2.00
CA THR A 7 -2.94 -11.37 -0.54
C THR A 7 -4.30 -11.34 0.16
N ALA A 8 -5.28 -10.68 -0.45
CA ALA A 8 -6.68 -10.67 -0.02
C ALA A 8 -7.63 -10.51 -1.22
N LEU A 9 -8.79 -11.17 -1.16
CA LEU A 9 -9.85 -11.10 -2.17
C LEU A 9 -11.21 -11.21 -1.48
N ALA A 10 -12.07 -10.22 -1.68
CA ALA A 10 -13.41 -10.20 -1.09
C ALA A 10 -14.34 -9.32 -1.92
N HIS A 11 -15.64 -9.46 -1.69
CA HIS A 11 -16.60 -8.47 -2.14
C HIS A 11 -16.72 -7.40 -1.05
N CYS A 12 -16.60 -6.13 -1.43
CA CYS A 12 -16.79 -5.01 -0.52
C CYS A 12 -17.67 -3.99 -1.24
N ASN A 13 -18.50 -3.25 -0.49
CA ASN A 13 -19.09 -2.07 -1.10
C ASN A 13 -18.06 -0.95 -1.10
N VAL A 14 -17.81 -0.35 -2.26
CA VAL A 14 -16.81 0.70 -2.42
C VAL A 14 -17.48 2.00 -2.84
N ASP A 15 -17.18 3.08 -2.11
CA ASP A 15 -17.51 4.45 -2.52
C ASP A 15 -16.27 5.13 -3.12
N CYS A 16 -16.44 5.71 -4.31
CA CYS A 16 -15.38 6.40 -5.04
C CYS A 16 -15.69 7.89 -5.31
N THR A 17 -16.79 8.44 -4.78
CA THR A 17 -17.21 9.82 -5.10
C THR A 17 -16.62 10.86 -4.15
N SER A 18 -15.84 11.80 -4.72
CA SER A 18 -15.50 13.07 -4.08
C SER A 18 -16.58 14.10 -4.42
N GLU A 19 -16.97 14.86 -3.40
CA GLU A 19 -17.80 16.06 -3.42
C GLU A 19 -19.33 15.89 -3.48
N ASN A 20 -19.95 16.49 -2.45
CA ASN A 20 -21.36 16.78 -2.20
C ASN A 20 -22.27 15.71 -1.56
N THR A 21 -22.80 16.15 -0.42
CA THR A 21 -23.88 15.61 0.39
C THR A 21 -25.11 15.24 -0.44
N ASP A 22 -25.70 14.11 -0.03
CA ASP A 22 -27.02 13.56 -0.38
C ASP A 22 -26.99 12.43 -1.43
N CYS A 23 -27.11 11.20 -0.92
CA CYS A 23 -27.10 9.88 -1.60
C CYS A 23 -25.71 9.21 -1.83
N VAL A 24 -25.13 8.69 -0.74
CA VAL A 24 -24.02 7.72 -0.77
C VAL A 24 -24.48 6.45 -1.49
N VAL A 25 -24.00 6.18 -2.71
CA VAL A 25 -24.29 4.93 -3.42
C VAL A 25 -23.09 4.00 -3.31
N VAL A 26 -22.98 3.33 -2.17
CA VAL A 26 -22.12 2.17 -1.98
C VAL A 26 -22.49 1.10 -3.02
N LYS A 27 -21.53 0.69 -3.85
CA LYS A 27 -21.76 -0.36 -4.86
C LYS A 27 -20.92 -1.58 -4.52
N LYS A 28 -21.52 -2.77 -4.60
CA LYS A 28 -20.79 -4.04 -4.44
C LYS A 28 -19.73 -4.17 -5.53
N ARG A 29 -18.50 -4.43 -5.11
CA ARG A 29 -17.32 -4.58 -5.97
C ARG A 29 -16.54 -5.80 -5.52
N LEU A 30 -15.89 -6.46 -6.48
CA LEU A 30 -14.81 -7.38 -6.16
C LEU A 30 -13.56 -6.55 -5.89
N VAL A 31 -12.93 -6.74 -4.74
CA VAL A 31 -11.72 -6.03 -4.34
C VAL A 31 -10.58 -7.04 -4.17
N LYS A 32 -9.43 -6.74 -4.78
CA LYS A 32 -8.29 -7.64 -4.85
C LYS A 32 -7.01 -6.89 -4.48
N LEU A 33 -6.32 -7.34 -3.44
CA LEU A 33 -5.00 -6.85 -3.07
C LEU A 33 -3.91 -7.73 -3.67
N VAL A 34 -3.05 -7.15 -4.50
CA VAL A 34 -1.88 -7.82 -5.07
C VAL A 34 -0.65 -6.98 -4.81
N VAL A 35 0.28 -7.50 -4.01
CA VAL A 35 1.46 -6.75 -3.56
C VAL A 35 1.01 -5.45 -2.88
N ASN A 36 1.30 -4.28 -3.46
CA ASN A 36 0.93 -2.96 -2.94
C ASN A 36 -0.15 -2.26 -3.79
N PHE A 37 -0.86 -3.02 -4.63
CA PHE A 37 -1.97 -2.52 -5.44
C PHE A 37 -3.29 -3.09 -4.98
N LEU A 38 -4.25 -2.21 -4.71
CA LEU A 38 -5.63 -2.57 -4.41
C LEU A 38 -6.51 -2.32 -5.64
N PHE A 39 -6.92 -3.39 -6.31
CA PHE A 39 -7.77 -3.35 -7.48
C PHE A 39 -9.24 -3.48 -7.07
N TYR A 40 -10.13 -2.79 -7.79
CA TYR A 40 -11.57 -2.94 -7.64
C TYR A 40 -12.23 -3.15 -9.00
N PHE A 41 -13.15 -4.11 -9.06
CA PHE A 41 -13.81 -4.58 -10.28
C PHE A 41 -15.33 -4.49 -10.12
N LYS A 42 -16.05 -4.38 -11.24
CA LYS A 42 -17.46 -4.79 -11.22
C LYS A 42 -17.51 -6.31 -10.98
N THR A 43 -18.60 -6.79 -10.39
CA THR A 43 -18.73 -8.20 -10.00
C THR A 43 -18.74 -9.18 -11.17
N ASP A 44 -18.94 -8.68 -12.38
CA ASP A 44 -19.10 -9.42 -13.64
C ASP A 44 -18.02 -9.08 -14.69
N GLU A 45 -17.03 -8.26 -14.34
CA GLU A 45 -15.97 -7.81 -15.26
C GLU A 45 -14.60 -8.35 -14.85
N GLU A 46 -13.79 -8.79 -15.83
CA GLU A 46 -12.41 -9.25 -15.60
C GLU A 46 -11.40 -8.09 -15.56
N GLU A 47 -11.73 -6.95 -16.18
CA GLU A 47 -10.88 -5.76 -16.16
C GLU A 47 -11.16 -4.91 -14.92
N PRO A 48 -10.12 -4.43 -14.21
CA PRO A 48 -10.31 -3.56 -13.05
C PRO A 48 -10.86 -2.20 -13.49
N LEU A 49 -11.83 -1.68 -12.73
CA LEU A 49 -12.28 -0.30 -12.91
C LEU A 49 -11.18 0.70 -12.55
N GLY A 50 -10.30 0.31 -11.62
CA GLY A 50 -9.14 1.08 -11.23
C GLY A 50 -8.28 0.31 -10.24
N ALA A 51 -7.15 0.93 -9.90
CA ALA A 51 -6.21 0.43 -8.92
C ALA A 51 -5.76 1.57 -8.02
N LEU A 52 -5.66 1.31 -6.72
CA LEU A 52 -5.06 2.21 -5.75
C LEU A 52 -3.65 1.69 -5.41
N LEU A 53 -2.66 2.56 -5.56
CA LEU A 53 -1.30 2.28 -5.12
C LEU A 53 -1.18 2.62 -3.64
N LEU A 54 -0.85 1.63 -2.80
CA LEU A 54 -0.80 1.78 -1.34
C LEU A 54 0.51 2.43 -0.88
N GLU A 55 0.74 3.66 -1.31
CA GLU A 55 1.81 4.54 -0.86
C GLU A 55 1.22 5.81 -0.26
N GLN A 56 1.83 6.31 0.82
CA GLN A 56 1.37 7.50 1.52
C GLN A 56 -0.15 7.50 1.82
N CYS A 57 -0.69 6.32 2.09
CA CYS A 57 -2.09 6.13 2.42
C CYS A 57 -2.30 6.06 3.93
N ARG A 58 -3.42 6.59 4.40
CA ARG A 58 -3.92 6.47 5.76
C ARG A 58 -5.15 5.59 5.75
N VAL A 59 -5.11 4.49 6.50
CA VAL A 59 -6.24 3.58 6.67
C VAL A 59 -6.87 3.85 8.03
N GLU A 60 -8.17 4.12 8.06
CA GLU A 60 -8.91 4.39 9.30
C GLU A 60 -10.14 3.48 9.40
N ARG A 61 -10.44 3.02 10.62
CA ARG A 61 -11.68 2.32 10.90
C ARG A 61 -12.76 3.36 11.20
N GLU A 62 -13.83 3.35 10.43
CA GLU A 62 -14.96 4.27 10.60
C GLU A 62 -16.07 3.65 11.46
N ASP A 63 -16.32 2.35 11.28
CA ASP A 63 -17.33 1.58 12.02
C ASP A 63 -16.87 0.11 12.18
N SER A 64 -17.71 -0.72 12.82
CA SER A 64 -17.57 -2.16 12.98
C SER A 64 -17.20 -2.87 11.68
N GLN A 65 -17.92 -2.59 10.60
CA GLN A 65 -17.76 -3.21 9.27
C GLN A 65 -17.25 -2.24 8.20
N VAL A 66 -16.90 -1.01 8.57
CA VAL A 66 -16.53 0.05 7.62
C VAL A 66 -15.14 0.59 7.91
N PHE A 67 -14.31 0.67 6.88
CA PHE A 67 -13.02 1.34 6.93
C PHE A 67 -12.84 2.28 5.74
N SER A 68 -11.83 3.12 5.82
CA SER A 68 -11.52 4.10 4.79
C SER A 68 -10.04 4.14 4.44
N ILE A 69 -9.74 4.60 3.23
CA ILE A 69 -8.39 4.90 2.77
C ILE A 69 -8.37 6.33 2.25
N ALA A 70 -7.48 7.16 2.80
CA ALA A 70 -7.17 8.50 2.31
C ALA A 70 -5.71 8.58 1.86
N PHE A 71 -5.41 9.41 0.86
CA PHE A 71 -4.06 9.59 0.33
C PHE A 71 -3.57 11.00 0.61
N LEU A 72 -2.30 11.15 1.02
CA LEU A 72 -1.74 12.46 1.39
C LEU A 72 -1.78 13.48 0.24
N ASP A 73 -1.56 13.02 -1.00
CA ASP A 73 -1.51 13.88 -2.19
C ASP A 73 -2.92 14.26 -2.72
N GLU A 74 -3.97 13.60 -2.25
CA GLU A 74 -5.36 13.86 -2.62
C GLU A 74 -6.15 14.34 -1.40
N ALA A 75 -5.98 15.62 -1.04
CA ALA A 75 -6.44 16.20 0.22
C ALA A 75 -7.96 16.09 0.50
N GLU A 76 -8.79 15.66 -0.47
CA GLU A 76 -10.24 15.50 -0.27
C GLU A 76 -10.80 14.15 -0.70
N ARG A 77 -9.98 13.20 -1.17
CA ARG A 77 -10.50 11.91 -1.65
C ARG A 77 -10.31 10.81 -0.61
N LYS A 78 -11.44 10.38 -0.05
CA LYS A 78 -11.53 9.26 0.88
C LYS A 78 -12.31 8.12 0.22
N TYR A 79 -11.73 6.94 0.16
CA TYR A 79 -12.39 5.74 -0.33
C TYR A 79 -12.98 4.99 0.86
N LEU A 80 -14.30 4.79 0.87
CA LEU A 80 -14.97 3.99 1.91
C LEU A 80 -15.17 2.56 1.43
N PHE A 81 -14.91 1.63 2.33
CA PHE A 81 -15.07 0.20 2.14
C PHE A 81 -15.95 -0.35 3.24
N GLU A 82 -17.05 -0.99 2.84
CA GLU A 82 -17.94 -1.73 3.73
C GLU A 82 -17.76 -3.23 3.48
N CYS A 83 -17.52 -3.96 4.56
CA CYS A 83 -17.30 -5.40 4.58
C CYS A 83 -18.54 -6.17 5.04
N ASP A 84 -18.63 -7.45 4.70
CA ASP A 84 -19.74 -8.31 5.10
C ASP A 84 -19.70 -8.68 6.60
N SER A 85 -18.56 -8.52 7.29
CA SER A 85 -18.39 -8.76 8.73
C SER A 85 -17.30 -7.87 9.35
N GLU A 86 -17.30 -7.74 10.68
CA GLU A 86 -16.27 -7.00 11.42
C GLU A 86 -14.89 -7.67 11.27
N GLU A 87 -14.85 -9.00 11.30
CA GLU A 87 -13.62 -9.77 11.15
C GLU A 87 -13.01 -9.52 9.77
N GLN A 88 -13.83 -9.53 8.72
CA GLN A 88 -13.39 -9.21 7.36
C GLN A 88 -12.85 -7.77 7.27
N CYS A 89 -13.50 -6.81 7.93
CA CYS A 89 -13.02 -5.42 7.99
C CYS A 89 -11.62 -5.34 8.63
N VAL A 90 -11.41 -6.01 9.76
CA VAL A 90 -10.12 -6.05 10.46
C VAL A 90 -9.03 -6.71 9.60
N GLU A 91 -9.34 -7.83 8.95
CA GLU A 91 -8.41 -8.52 8.05
C GLU A 91 -8.00 -7.65 6.86
N TRP A 92 -8.93 -6.89 6.28
CA TRP A 92 -8.64 -5.95 5.20
C TRP A 92 -7.76 -4.80 5.65
N ILE A 93 -8.09 -4.15 6.77
CA ILE A 93 -7.27 -3.08 7.33
C ILE A 93 -5.84 -3.56 7.54
N ASP A 94 -5.66 -4.72 8.18
CA ASP A 94 -4.34 -5.30 8.45
C ASP A 94 -3.59 -5.65 7.15
N SER A 95 -4.28 -6.27 6.19
CA SER A 95 -3.69 -6.61 4.88
C SER A 95 -3.23 -5.37 4.11
N ILE A 96 -4.04 -4.31 4.10
CA ILE A 96 -3.72 -3.05 3.42
C ILE A 96 -2.55 -2.34 4.12
N ILE A 97 -2.56 -2.29 5.46
CA ILE A 97 -1.43 -1.72 6.23
C ILE A 97 -0.15 -2.50 5.92
N LYS A 98 -0.19 -3.83 5.95
CA LYS A 98 0.98 -4.68 5.67
C LYS A 98 1.50 -4.55 4.24
N ALA A 99 0.60 -4.33 3.28
CA ALA A 99 0.94 -4.09 1.88
C ALA A 99 1.45 -2.67 1.60
N SER A 100 1.22 -1.72 2.50
CA SER A 100 1.64 -0.33 2.31
C SER A 100 3.16 -0.19 2.24
N TYR A 101 3.62 0.76 1.42
CA TYR A 101 5.05 1.05 1.28
C TYR A 101 5.72 1.35 2.63
N GLU A 102 5.06 2.14 3.49
CA GLU A 102 5.59 2.54 4.79
C GLU A 102 5.83 1.34 5.72
N PHE A 103 4.90 0.39 5.73
CA PHE A 103 5.05 -0.83 6.52
C PHE A 103 6.17 -1.70 5.97
N MET A 104 6.21 -1.95 4.66
CA MET A 104 7.27 -2.75 4.04
C MET A 104 8.65 -2.14 4.28
N ARG A 105 8.78 -0.80 4.20
CA ARG A 105 10.01 -0.08 4.49
C ARG A 105 10.46 -0.26 5.94
N LYS A 106 9.56 -0.10 6.91
CA LYS A 106 9.87 -0.30 8.34
C LYS A 106 10.33 -1.73 8.61
N ASN A 107 9.68 -2.72 8.03
CA ASN A 107 10.05 -4.13 8.18
C ASN A 107 11.41 -4.43 7.55
N LEU A 108 11.70 -3.89 6.36
CA LEU A 108 12.99 -4.06 5.71
C LEU A 108 14.14 -3.53 6.59
N ILE A 109 13.99 -2.31 7.12
CA ILE A 109 14.98 -1.69 8.01
C ILE A 109 15.15 -2.54 9.27
N PHE A 110 14.04 -2.97 9.87
CA PHE A 110 14.04 -3.81 11.06
C PHE A 110 14.79 -5.13 10.84
N TYR A 111 14.44 -5.88 9.78
CA TYR A 111 15.07 -7.17 9.50
C TYR A 111 16.55 -7.03 9.10
N ARG A 112 16.92 -6.00 8.32
CA ARG A 112 18.33 -5.72 8.00
C ARG A 112 19.13 -5.49 9.27
N THR A 113 18.63 -4.65 10.17
CA THR A 113 19.27 -4.33 11.44
C THR A 113 19.40 -5.57 12.32
N GLU A 114 18.33 -6.35 12.45
CA GLU A 114 18.31 -7.51 13.34
C GLU A 114 19.19 -8.65 12.83
N ILE A 115 19.20 -8.91 11.51
CA ILE A 115 20.10 -9.90 10.91
C ILE A 115 21.56 -9.44 11.02
N HIS A 116 21.86 -8.17 10.78
CA HIS A 116 23.20 -7.63 10.97
C HIS A 116 23.66 -7.78 12.42
N ARG A 117 22.79 -7.45 13.38
CA ARG A 117 23.07 -7.61 14.82
C ARG A 117 23.38 -9.06 15.20
N LEU A 118 22.67 -10.03 14.61
CA LEU A 118 22.83 -11.46 14.92
C LEU A 118 24.02 -12.11 14.19
N THR A 119 24.31 -11.68 12.96
CA THR A 119 25.28 -12.36 12.08
C THR A 119 26.57 -11.58 11.85
N GLY A 120 26.60 -10.29 12.22
CA GLY A 120 27.70 -9.36 11.96
C GLY A 120 27.86 -8.97 10.48
N LYS A 121 26.96 -9.41 9.61
CA LYS A 121 27.00 -9.17 8.17
C LYS A 121 25.68 -8.56 7.71
N ASP A 122 25.77 -7.66 6.75
CA ASP A 122 24.57 -7.11 6.15
C ASP A 122 23.96 -8.13 5.17
N PRO A 123 22.69 -8.56 5.38
CA PRO A 123 22.04 -9.55 4.52
C PRO A 123 21.93 -9.12 3.06
N LEU A 124 21.99 -7.81 2.78
CA LEU A 124 21.79 -7.25 1.45
C LEU A 124 23.09 -6.84 0.73
N GLU A 125 24.24 -6.97 1.39
CA GLU A 125 25.56 -6.57 0.86
C GLU A 125 25.86 -7.26 -0.48
N GLN A 126 25.60 -8.57 -0.57
CA GLN A 126 25.82 -9.37 -1.78
C GLN A 126 24.98 -8.91 -3.00
N TYR A 127 23.89 -8.17 -2.76
CA TYR A 127 23.02 -7.65 -3.81
C TYR A 127 23.35 -6.20 -4.20
N GLY A 128 24.37 -5.58 -3.59
CA GLY A 128 24.76 -4.20 -3.85
C GLY A 128 23.72 -3.16 -3.41
N ILE A 129 22.76 -3.56 -2.56
CA ILE A 129 21.74 -2.66 -2.02
C ILE A 129 22.31 -2.03 -0.75
N LEU A 130 23.08 -0.95 -0.90
CA LEU A 130 23.63 -0.18 0.22
C LEU A 130 22.50 0.60 0.92
N ASP A 131 22.72 1.06 2.15
CA ASP A 131 21.74 1.86 2.91
C ASP A 131 21.22 3.08 2.13
N GLU A 132 22.03 3.65 1.24
CA GLU A 132 21.72 4.85 0.46
C GLU A 132 21.01 4.58 -0.89
N THR A 133 21.05 3.36 -1.43
CA THR A 133 20.79 3.16 -2.88
C THR A 133 19.37 2.83 -3.29
N ARG A 134 18.32 2.97 -2.46
CA ARG A 134 16.98 2.61 -2.97
C ARG A 134 15.76 3.33 -2.46
N PHE A 135 15.84 4.37 -1.64
CA PHE A 135 14.61 5.01 -1.15
C PHE A 135 14.75 6.52 -0.94
N GLN A 136 15.35 7.22 -1.92
CA GLN A 136 15.20 8.66 -2.00
C GLN A 136 13.78 9.00 -2.47
N VAL A 137 12.87 9.20 -1.52
CA VAL A 137 11.86 10.24 -1.71
C VAL A 137 12.65 11.53 -1.68
N SER A 138 13.10 11.98 -2.86
CA SER A 138 13.71 13.28 -2.98
C SER A 138 12.65 14.32 -2.62
N ASN A 139 12.74 14.86 -1.41
CA ASN A 139 12.42 16.27 -1.26
C ASN A 139 13.50 17.05 -2.02
N GLY A 140 13.36 17.09 -3.35
CA GLY A 140 13.81 18.17 -4.23
C GLY A 140 15.29 18.59 -4.25
N LEU A 141 16.28 17.72 -4.04
CA LEU A 141 17.68 18.09 -4.28
C LEU A 141 18.40 17.08 -5.19
N PRO A 142 18.94 17.52 -6.35
CA PRO A 142 19.72 16.66 -7.23
C PRO A 142 21.04 16.24 -6.56
N LEU A 143 21.31 14.95 -6.54
CA LEU A 143 22.61 14.39 -6.21
C LEU A 143 23.62 14.78 -7.29
N MET A 144 24.59 15.62 -6.92
CA MET A 144 25.77 15.85 -7.73
C MET A 144 26.72 14.65 -7.62
N PRO A 145 27.29 14.15 -8.73
CA PRO A 145 28.32 13.12 -8.69
C PRO A 145 29.57 13.66 -8.00
N LYS A 146 30.14 12.91 -7.04
CA LYS A 146 31.49 13.17 -6.55
C LYS A 146 32.48 12.62 -7.58
N ASP A 147 33.13 13.51 -8.30
CA ASP A 147 34.34 13.20 -9.06
C ASP A 147 35.44 12.77 -8.08
N THR A 148 35.66 11.46 -7.93
CA THR A 148 36.97 10.98 -7.49
C THR A 148 37.87 10.91 -8.71
N SER A 149 38.40 12.05 -9.09
CA SER A 149 39.53 12.14 -10.01
C SER A 149 40.74 11.50 -9.32
N SER A 150 41.28 10.49 -9.97
CA SER A 150 42.56 9.85 -9.66
C SER A 150 43.70 10.86 -9.64
N MET A 151 44.52 10.87 -8.59
CA MET A 151 46.00 10.95 -8.63
C MET A 151 46.58 10.45 -7.31
#